data_AF-A0A510WXP6-F1
#
_entry.id   AF-A0A510WXP6-F1
#
_cell.length_a   1.000
_cell.length_b   1.000
_cell.length_c   1.000
_cell.angle_alpha   90.00
_cell.angle_beta   90.00
_cell.angle_gamma   90.00
#
_symmetry.space_group_name_H-M   'P 1'
#
loop_
_entity.id
_entity.type
_entity.pdbx_description
1 polymer ?
#
loop_
_entity_poly.entity_id
_entity_poly.type
_entity_poly.pdbx_seq_one_letter_code
_entity_poly.pdbx_strand_id
1 'polypeptide(L)' 'MFGEEILNAKQLVKKLGISKSYLYELLEIGLPYRQLGNKGRKYYVYEEVTKWIFENLGESDVS' A
#
# COMPACT_ATOMS: atom_id res chain seq x y z
N MET A 1 1.57 17.35 -7.66
CA MET A 1 2.99 17.26 -8.10
C MET A 1 3.12 15.89 -8.75
N PHE A 2 3.23 15.83 -10.08
CA PHE A 2 3.03 14.62 -10.87
C PHE A 2 4.25 13.69 -10.81
N GLY A 3 4.17 12.69 -9.94
CA GLY A 3 5.04 11.53 -9.95
C GLY A 3 4.39 10.46 -9.10
N GLU A 4 3.87 9.41 -9.73
CA GLU A 4 3.43 8.22 -9.01
C GLU A 4 4.63 7.72 -8.20
N GLU A 5 4.59 7.89 -6.88
CA GLU A 5 5.70 7.48 -6.05
C GLU A 5 5.67 5.96 -5.91
N ILE A 6 6.51 5.30 -6.70
CA ILE A 6 6.64 3.85 -6.72
C ILE A 6 7.60 3.42 -5.62
N LEU A 7 7.09 2.65 -4.68
CA LEU A 7 7.80 2.19 -3.49
C LEU A 7 7.91 0.67 -3.49
N ASN A 8 9.03 0.15 -2.99
CA ASN A 8 9.09 -1.24 -2.56
C ASN A 8 8.49 -1.41 -1.15
N ALA A 9 8.28 -2.65 -0.72
CA ALA A 9 7.68 -2.94 0.59
C ALA A 9 8.42 -2.26 1.77
N LYS A 10 9.75 -2.20 1.76
CA LYS A 10 10.51 -1.54 2.85
C LYS A 10 10.26 -0.04 2.87
N GLN A 11 10.23 0.58 1.70
CA GLN A 11 9.99 2.02 1.58
C GLN A 11 8.55 2.37 1.96
N LEU A 12 7.58 1.58 1.51
CA LEU A 12 6.17 1.77 1.82
C LEU A 12 5.93 1.73 3.34
N VAL A 13 6.43 0.69 4.01
CA VAL A 13 6.31 0.52 5.48
C VAL A 13 6.91 1.71 6.21
N LYS A 14 8.12 2.14 5.81
CA LYS A 14 8.78 3.31 6.40
C LYS A 14 7.97 4.60 6.19
N LYS A 15 7.37 4.76 5.00
CA LYS A 15 6.63 5.97 4.63
C LYS A 15 5.25 6.04 5.29
N LEU A 16 4.57 4.90 5.43
CA LEU A 16 3.29 4.79 6.14
C LEU A 16 3.45 4.74 7.66
N GLY A 17 4.66 4.51 8.18
CA GLY A 17 4.90 4.38 9.61
C GLY A 17 4.32 3.10 10.22
N ILE A 18 4.10 2.06 9.41
CA ILE A 18 3.51 0.79 9.83
C ILE A 18 4.59 -0.27 10.06
N SER A 19 4.20 -1.46 10.55
CA SER A 19 5.08 -2.63 10.61
C SER A 19 4.99 -3.44 9.31
N LYS A 20 5.99 -4.29 9.05
CA LYS A 20 5.91 -5.24 7.92
C LYS A 20 4.80 -6.27 8.11
N SER A 21 4.53 -6.69 9.34
CA SER A 21 3.45 -7.64 9.64
C SER A 21 2.11 -7.05 9.24
N TYR A 22 1.87 -5.77 9.59
CA TYR A 22 0.66 -5.06 9.19
C TYR A 22 0.55 -4.93 7.67
N LEU A 23 1.66 -4.71 6.95
CA LEU A 23 1.64 -4.75 5.48
C LEU A 23 1.19 -6.11 4.93
N TYR A 24 1.55 -7.23 5.55
CA TYR A 24 1.08 -8.55 5.12
C TYR A 24 -0.41 -8.74 5.39
N GLU A 25 -0.89 -8.31 6.55
CA GLU A 25 -2.33 -8.30 6.87
C GLU A 25 -3.10 -7.45 5.85
N LEU A 26 -2.59 -6.26 5.50
CA LEU A 26 -3.15 -5.41 4.45
C LEU A 26 -3.19 -6.13 3.08
N LEU A 27 -2.16 -6.90 2.73
CA LEU A 27 -2.15 -7.67 1.49
C LEU A 27 -3.19 -8.80 1.48
N GLU A 28 -3.48 -9.41 2.63
CA GLU A 28 -4.51 -10.45 2.77
C GLU A 28 -5.92 -9.89 2.58
N ILE A 29 -6.17 -8.65 3.00
CA ILE A 29 -7.44 -7.94 2.79
C ILE A 29 -7.55 -7.27 1.41
N GLY A 30 -6.51 -7.37 0.57
CA GLY A 30 -6.57 -6.93 -0.83
C GLY A 30 -5.89 -5.60 -1.14
N LEU A 31 -4.92 -5.16 -0.33
CA LEU A 31 -4.11 -3.96 -0.62
C LEU A 31 -3.54 -4.00 -2.04
N PRO A 32 -3.70 -2.92 -2.84
CA PRO A 32 -3.20 -2.88 -4.19
C PRO A 32 -1.67 -2.96 -4.23
N TYR A 33 -1.17 -3.85 -5.10
CA TYR A 33 0.24 -3.93 -5.45
C TYR A 33 0.36 -4.26 -6.92
N ARG A 34 1.48 -3.86 -7.52
CA ARG A 34 1.85 -4.21 -8.89
C ARG A 34 3.09 -5.10 -8.86
N GLN A 35 3.25 -5.93 -9.88
CA GLN A 35 4.38 -6.86 -10.00
C GLN A 35 4.83 -6.92 -11.47
N LEU A 36 6.14 -6.83 -11.72
CA LEU A 36 6.68 -6.97 -13.08
C LEU A 36 6.80 -8.46 -13.46
N GLY A 37 5.73 -8.99 -14.06
CA GLY A 37 5.64 -10.40 -14.45
C GLY A 37 5.52 -11.36 -13.26
N ASN A 38 5.39 -12.65 -13.54
CA ASN A 38 5.06 -13.67 -12.53
C ASN A 38 6.13 -13.89 -11.44
N LYS A 39 7.38 -13.45 -11.69
CA LYS A 39 8.50 -13.56 -10.74
C LYS A 39 9.06 -12.20 -10.30
N GLY A 40 8.42 -11.10 -10.70
CA GLY A 40 8.87 -9.75 -10.37
C GLY A 40 8.79 -9.44 -8.89
N ARG A 41 9.49 -8.40 -8.44
CA ARG A 41 9.29 -7.86 -7.10
C ARG A 41 7.99 -7.06 -7.06
N LYS A 42 7.27 -7.15 -5.94
CA LYS A 42 6.10 -6.29 -5.68
C LYS A 42 6.55 -4.85 -5.49
N TYR A 43 5.81 -3.94 -6.11
CA TYR A 43 5.95 -2.51 -5.93
C TYR A 43 4.56 -1.88 -5.74
N TYR A 44 4.57 -0.72 -5.11
CA TYR A 44 3.37 -0.09 -4.58
C TYR A 44 3.37 1.36 -5.06
N VAL A 45 2.28 1.78 -5.68
CA VAL A 45 2.06 3.21 -5.95
C VAL A 45 1.51 3.82 -4.67
N TYR A 46 2.25 4.75 -4.08
CA TYR A 46 1.91 5.32 -2.78
C TYR A 46 0.49 5.90 -2.74
N GLU A 47 0.12 6.66 -3.78
CA GLU A 47 -1.20 7.28 -3.89
C GLU A 47 -2.32 6.24 -3.93
N GLU A 48 -2.19 5.19 -4.75
CA GLU A 48 -3.16 4.08 -4.81
C GLU A 48 -3.32 3.39 -3.45
N VAL A 49 -2.20 3.10 -2.78
CA VAL A 49 -2.21 2.45 -1.47
C VAL A 49 -2.89 3.34 -0.43
N THR A 50 -2.54 4.63 -0.36
CA THR A 50 -3.15 5.55 0.62
C THR A 50 -4.63 5.75 0.39
N LYS A 51 -5.05 5.85 -0.89
CA LYS A 51 -6.46 5.95 -1.25
C LYS A 51 -7.22 4.69 -0.85
N TRP A 52 -6.67 3.52 -1.17
CA TRP A 52 -7.29 2.25 -0.79
C TRP A 52 -7.41 2.09 0.72
N ILE A 53 -6.38 2.44 1.48
CA ILE A 53 -6.40 2.44 2.95
C ILE A 53 -7.51 3.37 3.45
N PHE A 54 -7.59 4.60 2.93
CA PHE A 54 -8.62 5.56 3.31
C PHE A 54 -10.03 5.04 3.00
N GLU A 55 -10.25 4.45 1.84
CA GLU A 55 -11.56 3.94 1.42
C GLU A 55 -11.98 2.66 2.18
N ASN A 56 -11.04 1.76 2.52
CA ASN A 56 -11.37 0.46 3.12
C ASN A 56 -11.20 0.41 4.64
N LEU A 57 -10.41 1.31 5.22
CA LEU A 57 -10.13 1.36 6.67
C LEU A 57 -10.58 2.68 7.31
N GLY A 58 -10.95 3.69 6.50
CA GLY A 58 -11.44 4.98 6.96
C GLY A 58 -12.95 5.03 7.24
N GLU A 59 -13.73 4.01 6.87
CA GLU A 59 -15.17 3.89 7.23
C GLU A 59 -15.37 3.38 8.68
N SER A 60 -14.70 3.99 9.65
CA SER A 60 -15.03 3.77 11.07
C SER A 60 -15.11 5.04 11.90
N ASP A 61 -14.85 6.22 11.33
CA ASP A 61 -15.02 7.47 12.09
C ASP A 61 -15.28 8.66 11.17
N VAL A 62 -16.42 8.66 10.48
CA VAL A 62 -17.07 9.89 10.00
C VAL A 62 -18.59 9.71 9.99
N SER A 63 -19.17 10.01 11.16
CA SER A 63 -20.48 10.66 11.41
C SER A 63 -21.76 10.01 10.86
#